data_AF-A0A7X9ABY5-F1
#
_entry.id   AF-A0A7X9ABY5-F1
#
_cell.length_a   1.000
_cell.length_b   1.000
_cell.length_c   1.000
_cell.angle_alpha   90.00
_cell.angle_beta   90.00
_cell.angle_gamma   90.00
#
_symmetry.space_group_name_H-M   'P 1'
#
loop_
_entity.id
_entity.type
_entity.pdbx_description
1 polymer ?
#
loop_
_entity_poly.entity_id
_entity_poly.type
_entity_poly.pdbx_seq_one_letter_code
_entity_poly.pdbx_strand_id
1 'polypeptide(L)'
;MDIMKRLYPAFLCKLMMTFSLAFTLQVMNAQQTAPAENLDDEDEEETEKVETVDWRIERDGILKEIKQYVDETVAKMVTRDSTTRFIILMTQRGQEIPKLGNFKNLRGVSTNEWKWPIAKPKETLEEIVNMKTADIVKRVKIELPDSARKQFEIDAQKKYEMFKIGDRISIVLRQGLGTNTDVYGIFSAITAERILIGKRYISRRDLDADTEARFYREQNVIKIDEYVRRENDLYDAKIASRIDDLKRQELPPAFHTSGYVPDTNKTGASIKTAKAEFWLPRHELHTRIFNILTQQAKDKLTAIETPKRFAERGYIQAPNENDEIEWMPQQVAEQIKLAKEAAMTQQNPEGGMPPDGMPPDGMPPPQP
;
A
#
# COMPACT_ATOMS: atom_id res chain seq x y z
N MET A 1 18.04 17.45 -13.56
CA MET A 1 16.61 17.52 -13.93
C MET A 1 16.62 18.04 -15.37
N ASP A 2 16.23 17.35 -16.43
CA ASP A 2 14.88 16.82 -16.66
C ASP A 2 14.85 16.02 -18.00
N ILE A 3 15.45 14.82 -18.04
CA ILE A 3 15.46 13.94 -19.24
C ILE A 3 14.66 12.65 -19.01
N MET A 4 14.41 12.28 -17.75
CA MET A 4 13.69 11.06 -17.37
C MET A 4 12.15 11.17 -17.50
N LYS A 5 11.58 12.38 -17.66
CA LYS A 5 10.13 12.59 -17.78
C LYS A 5 9.59 12.48 -19.21
N ARG A 6 10.44 12.46 -20.24
CA ARG A 6 10.01 12.40 -21.65
C ARG A 6 9.97 11.00 -22.27
N LEU A 7 10.51 9.97 -21.61
CA LEU A 7 10.59 8.60 -22.15
C LEU A 7 9.50 7.64 -21.65
N TYR A 8 8.67 8.05 -20.69
CA TYR A 8 7.65 7.19 -20.07
C TYR A 8 6.38 6.91 -20.92
N PRO A 9 5.83 7.83 -21.74
CA PRO A 9 4.63 7.52 -22.53
C PRO A 9 4.92 6.69 -23.78
N ALA A 10 6.14 6.79 -24.35
CA ALA A 10 6.51 6.07 -25.57
C ALA A 10 6.78 4.56 -25.34
N PHE A 11 7.21 4.17 -24.14
CA PHE A 11 7.56 2.78 -23.84
C PHE A 11 6.35 1.94 -23.39
N LEU A 12 5.37 2.55 -22.72
CA LEU A 12 4.06 1.94 -22.42
C LEU A 12 3.22 1.74 -23.70
N CYS A 13 3.32 2.65 -24.67
CA CYS A 13 2.73 2.44 -26.00
C CYS A 13 3.37 1.25 -26.73
N LYS A 14 4.70 1.09 -26.71
CA LYS A 14 5.37 -0.03 -27.40
C LYS A 14 5.06 -1.42 -26.84
N LEU A 15 4.85 -1.56 -25.53
CA LEU A 15 4.50 -2.85 -24.91
C LEU A 15 3.01 -3.21 -25.00
N MET A 16 2.13 -2.20 -25.14
CA MET A 16 0.71 -2.39 -25.47
C MET A 16 0.52 -2.63 -26.98
N MET A 17 1.37 -2.05 -27.83
CA MET A 17 1.39 -2.28 -29.28
C MET A 17 1.82 -3.70 -29.65
N THR A 18 2.65 -4.40 -28.86
CA THR A 18 2.96 -5.81 -29.11
C THR A 18 1.77 -6.74 -28.80
N PHE A 19 0.83 -6.30 -27.96
CA PHE A 19 -0.48 -6.96 -27.81
C PHE A 19 -1.45 -6.59 -28.95
N SER A 20 -1.38 -5.37 -29.51
CA SER A 20 -2.15 -4.97 -30.71
C SER A 20 -1.63 -5.58 -32.02
N LEU A 21 -0.36 -5.94 -32.13
CA LEU A 21 0.18 -6.56 -33.37
C LEU A 21 -0.19 -8.04 -33.51
N ALA A 22 -0.43 -8.73 -32.40
CA ALA A 22 -1.06 -10.05 -32.41
C ALA A 22 -2.58 -9.97 -32.74
N PHE A 23 -3.20 -8.80 -32.49
CA PHE A 23 -4.62 -8.55 -32.71
C PHE A 23 -4.97 -8.30 -34.19
N THR A 24 -4.08 -7.72 -35.00
CA THR A 24 -4.34 -7.49 -36.43
C THR A 24 -4.11 -8.71 -37.32
N LEU A 25 -3.17 -9.60 -36.97
CA LEU A 25 -2.86 -10.76 -37.82
C LEU A 25 -3.89 -11.91 -37.73
N GLN A 26 -4.68 -12.00 -36.67
CA GLN A 26 -5.70 -13.06 -36.53
C GLN A 26 -7.05 -12.70 -37.15
N VAL A 27 -7.35 -11.41 -37.37
CA VAL A 27 -8.61 -10.95 -37.96
C VAL A 27 -8.60 -10.99 -39.49
N MET A 28 -7.43 -10.92 -40.15
CA MET A 28 -7.36 -10.92 -41.61
C MET A 28 -7.44 -12.30 -42.28
N ASN A 29 -7.39 -13.41 -41.53
CA ASN A 29 -7.43 -14.77 -42.10
C ASN A 29 -8.83 -15.43 -42.11
N ALA A 30 -9.89 -14.72 -41.70
CA ALA A 30 -11.23 -15.28 -41.57
C ALA A 30 -12.24 -14.85 -42.66
N GLN A 31 -11.81 -14.14 -43.72
CA GLN A 31 -12.70 -13.74 -44.81
C GLN A 31 -12.06 -14.01 -46.18
N GLN A 32 -12.15 -15.26 -46.64
CA GLN A 32 -12.11 -15.60 -48.07
C GLN A 32 -13.02 -16.80 -48.34
N THR A 33 -14.16 -16.52 -49.02
CA THR A 33 -14.94 -17.33 -49.98
C THR A 33 -16.34 -16.69 -50.08
N ALA A 34 -16.57 -15.74 -50.99
CA ALA A 34 -17.12 -15.89 -52.36
C ALA A 34 -18.65 -15.67 -52.40
N PRO A 35 -19.29 -15.38 -53.56
CA PRO A 35 -18.88 -14.59 -54.73
C PRO A 35 -19.83 -13.39 -54.98
N ALA A 36 -19.48 -12.55 -55.96
CA ALA A 36 -20.29 -11.44 -56.44
C ALA A 36 -21.37 -11.92 -57.42
N GLU A 37 -22.59 -11.43 -57.27
CA GLU A 37 -23.69 -11.57 -58.24
C GLU A 37 -24.30 -10.18 -58.44
N ASN A 38 -24.23 -9.68 -59.67
CA ASN A 38 -24.95 -8.50 -60.14
C ASN A 38 -26.41 -8.90 -60.36
N LEU A 39 -27.37 -8.01 -60.11
CA LEU A 39 -28.57 -7.86 -60.93
C LEU A 39 -29.21 -6.49 -60.70
N ASP A 40 -29.76 -5.98 -61.80
CA ASP A 40 -30.19 -4.62 -62.08
C ASP A 40 -31.48 -4.17 -61.37
N ASP A 41 -31.62 -2.84 -61.37
CA ASP A 41 -32.78 -1.95 -61.20
C ASP A 41 -34.19 -2.56 -61.31
N GLU A 42 -35.07 -2.16 -60.38
CA GLU A 42 -36.43 -1.69 -60.70
C GLU A 42 -37.02 -0.90 -59.51
N ASP A 43 -37.41 0.35 -59.79
CA ASP A 43 -38.10 1.28 -58.90
C ASP A 43 -39.53 0.81 -58.59
N GLU A 44 -39.87 0.61 -57.32
CA GLU A 44 -41.24 0.75 -56.83
C GLU A 44 -41.24 1.49 -55.48
N GLU A 45 -41.70 2.75 -55.53
CA GLU A 45 -42.09 3.55 -54.36
C GLU A 45 -43.29 2.88 -53.66
N GLU A 46 -43.00 1.96 -52.74
CA GLU A 46 -43.98 1.55 -51.74
C GLU A 46 -43.65 2.29 -50.44
N THR A 47 -44.45 3.32 -50.13
CA THR A 47 -44.40 4.04 -48.85
C THR A 47 -44.89 3.13 -47.74
N GLU A 48 -44.02 2.21 -47.32
CA GLU A 48 -44.20 1.37 -46.15
C GLU A 48 -44.28 2.29 -44.93
N LYS A 49 -45.45 2.32 -44.28
CA LYS A 49 -45.60 2.96 -42.97
C LYS A 49 -44.73 2.19 -42.00
N VAL A 50 -43.49 2.65 -41.84
CA VAL A 50 -42.52 2.17 -40.85
C VAL A 50 -43.24 2.15 -39.50
N GLU A 51 -43.54 0.96 -38.99
CA GLU A 51 -43.78 0.77 -37.56
C GLU A 51 -42.57 1.43 -36.88
N THR A 52 -42.79 2.57 -36.23
CA THR A 52 -41.74 3.25 -35.47
C THR A 52 -41.38 2.36 -34.30
N VAL A 53 -40.50 1.38 -34.55
CA VAL A 53 -39.80 0.64 -33.51
C VAL A 53 -39.18 1.72 -32.63
N ASP A 54 -39.59 1.73 -31.37
CA ASP A 54 -39.02 2.67 -30.40
C ASP A 54 -37.50 2.49 -30.43
N TRP A 55 -36.79 3.47 -30.98
CA TRP A 55 -35.33 3.42 -31.18
C TRP A 55 -34.59 3.21 -29.86
N ARG A 56 -35.25 3.46 -28.72
CA ARG A 56 -34.72 3.11 -27.39
C ARG A 56 -34.66 1.60 -27.16
N ILE A 57 -35.62 0.82 -27.68
CA ILE A 57 -35.60 -0.65 -27.62
C ILE A 57 -34.43 -1.20 -28.45
N GLU A 58 -34.24 -0.66 -29.65
CA GLU A 58 -33.10 -1.05 -30.49
C GLU A 58 -31.77 -0.65 -29.83
N ARG A 59 -31.65 0.59 -29.31
CA ARG A 59 -30.49 1.05 -28.51
C ARG A 59 -30.16 0.11 -27.36
N ASP A 60 -31.17 -0.33 -26.61
CA ASP A 60 -30.99 -1.27 -25.50
C ASP A 60 -30.56 -2.66 -26.00
N GLY A 61 -31.05 -3.08 -27.17
CA GLY A 61 -30.56 -4.26 -27.89
C GLY A 61 -29.08 -4.16 -28.25
N ILE A 62 -28.65 -3.03 -28.82
CA ILE A 62 -27.26 -2.75 -29.17
C ILE A 62 -26.37 -2.80 -27.92
N LEU A 63 -26.79 -2.18 -26.82
CA LEU A 63 -26.06 -2.22 -25.55
C LEU A 63 -25.92 -3.64 -24.99
N LYS A 64 -26.98 -4.46 -25.12
CA LYS A 64 -26.94 -5.86 -24.70
C LYS A 64 -25.95 -6.68 -25.53
N GLU A 65 -25.92 -6.48 -26.85
CA GLU A 65 -24.95 -7.11 -27.74
C GLU A 65 -23.51 -6.68 -27.43
N ILE A 66 -23.28 -5.38 -27.23
CA ILE A 66 -21.97 -4.85 -26.82
C ILE A 66 -21.53 -5.54 -25.54
N LYS A 67 -22.40 -5.57 -24.52
CA LYS A 67 -22.09 -6.19 -23.23
C LYS A 67 -21.75 -7.67 -23.38
N GLN A 68 -22.54 -8.42 -24.15
CA GLN A 68 -22.27 -9.84 -24.39
C GLN A 68 -20.93 -10.05 -25.09
N TYR A 69 -20.67 -9.31 -26.17
CA TYR A 69 -19.40 -9.39 -26.90
C TYR A 69 -18.21 -9.01 -26.01
N VAL A 70 -18.34 -7.95 -25.20
CA VAL A 70 -17.32 -7.52 -24.25
C VAL A 70 -17.05 -8.61 -23.22
N ASP A 71 -18.10 -9.18 -22.62
CA ASP A 71 -17.97 -10.23 -21.61
C ASP A 71 -17.30 -11.49 -22.18
N GLU A 72 -17.70 -11.95 -23.37
CA GLU A 72 -17.12 -13.11 -24.05
C GLU A 72 -15.65 -12.89 -24.43
N THR A 73 -15.32 -11.70 -24.95
CA THR A 73 -13.96 -11.35 -25.36
C THR A 73 -13.04 -11.23 -24.15
N VAL A 74 -13.50 -10.55 -23.09
CA VAL A 74 -12.73 -10.41 -21.85
C VAL A 74 -12.52 -11.76 -21.18
N ALA A 75 -13.51 -12.66 -21.19
CA ALA A 75 -13.36 -14.01 -20.63
C ALA A 75 -12.27 -14.83 -21.34
N LYS A 76 -12.08 -14.64 -22.66
CA LYS A 76 -11.00 -15.28 -23.43
C LYS A 76 -9.63 -14.63 -23.18
N MET A 77 -9.60 -13.32 -22.93
CA MET A 77 -8.36 -12.55 -22.78
C MET A 77 -7.79 -12.58 -21.36
N VAL A 78 -8.64 -12.32 -20.36
CA VAL A 78 -8.30 -12.25 -18.95
C VAL A 78 -8.63 -13.60 -18.32
N THR A 79 -7.67 -14.52 -18.38
CA THR A 79 -7.74 -15.83 -17.75
C THR A 79 -6.94 -15.83 -16.45
N ARG A 80 -7.11 -16.90 -15.65
CA ARG A 80 -6.28 -17.09 -14.45
C ARG A 80 -4.80 -17.22 -14.83
N ASP A 81 -4.49 -17.91 -15.93
CA ASP A 81 -3.12 -18.04 -16.41
C ASP A 81 -2.52 -16.72 -16.91
N SER A 82 -3.29 -15.89 -17.64
CA SER A 82 -2.79 -14.57 -18.06
C SER A 82 -2.58 -13.65 -16.85
N THR A 83 -3.38 -13.80 -15.79
CA THR A 83 -3.18 -13.12 -14.51
C THR A 83 -1.91 -13.59 -13.78
N THR A 84 -1.66 -14.90 -13.70
CA THR A 84 -0.40 -15.43 -13.15
C THR A 84 0.81 -14.86 -13.87
N ARG A 85 0.79 -14.85 -15.22
CA ARG A 85 1.88 -14.28 -16.03
C ARG A 85 2.06 -12.79 -15.77
N PHE A 86 0.95 -12.05 -15.66
CA PHE A 86 0.98 -10.64 -15.31
C PHE A 86 1.65 -10.41 -13.96
N ILE A 87 1.26 -11.14 -12.91
CA ILE A 87 1.85 -11.01 -11.57
C ILE A 87 3.35 -11.29 -11.61
N ILE A 88 3.77 -12.40 -12.23
CA ILE A 88 5.19 -12.76 -12.36
C ILE A 88 5.99 -11.64 -13.04
N LEU A 89 5.49 -11.13 -14.17
CA LEU A 89 6.14 -10.06 -14.91
C LEU A 89 6.26 -8.77 -14.08
N MET A 90 5.20 -8.39 -13.37
CA MET A 90 5.20 -7.17 -12.56
C MET A 90 6.09 -7.29 -11.32
N THR A 91 6.16 -8.46 -10.70
CA THR A 91 7.08 -8.77 -9.60
C THR A 91 8.55 -8.70 -10.06
N GLN A 92 8.88 -9.30 -11.22
CA GLN A 92 10.23 -9.25 -11.78
C GLN A 92 10.68 -7.80 -12.06
N ARG A 93 9.79 -6.99 -12.65
CA ARG A 93 10.07 -5.57 -12.90
C ARG A 93 10.06 -4.74 -11.61
N GLY A 94 9.37 -5.18 -10.57
CA GLY A 94 9.19 -4.45 -9.32
C GLY A 94 8.46 -3.12 -9.54
N GLN A 95 7.44 -3.14 -10.41
CA GLN A 95 6.66 -1.96 -10.74
C GLN A 95 5.59 -1.67 -9.70
N GLU A 96 5.34 -0.38 -9.48
CA GLU A 96 4.15 0.08 -8.79
C GLU A 96 3.09 0.41 -9.84
N ILE A 97 1.90 -0.15 -9.67
CA ILE A 97 0.79 0.01 -10.60
C ILE A 97 -0.38 0.66 -9.86
N PRO A 98 -0.93 1.78 -10.35
CA PRO A 98 -2.12 2.39 -9.78
C PRO A 98 -3.25 1.34 -9.61
N LYS A 99 -3.91 1.35 -8.45
CA LYS A 99 -4.97 0.40 -8.04
C LYS A 99 -4.54 -1.05 -7.73
N LEU A 100 -3.36 -1.49 -8.18
CA LEU A 100 -2.83 -2.85 -7.91
C LEU A 100 -1.70 -2.87 -6.87
N GLY A 101 -1.10 -1.71 -6.58
CA GLY A 101 -0.09 -1.54 -5.55
C GLY A 101 1.34 -1.79 -6.05
N ASN A 102 2.25 -1.98 -5.09
CA ASN A 102 3.68 -2.11 -5.30
C ASN A 102 4.12 -3.59 -5.39
N PHE A 103 4.41 -4.06 -6.60
CA PHE A 103 4.85 -5.44 -6.85
C PHE A 103 6.31 -5.70 -6.42
N LYS A 104 7.08 -4.66 -6.07
CA LYS A 104 8.41 -4.83 -5.45
C LYS A 104 8.31 -5.60 -4.14
N ASN A 105 7.19 -5.47 -3.42
CA ASN A 105 6.93 -6.14 -2.14
C ASN A 105 6.91 -7.68 -2.28
N LEU A 106 6.61 -8.18 -3.48
CA LEU A 106 6.52 -9.61 -3.81
C LEU A 106 7.84 -10.20 -4.33
N ARG A 107 8.92 -9.41 -4.42
CA ARG A 107 10.22 -9.93 -4.87
C ARG A 107 10.73 -11.00 -3.90
N GLY A 108 11.07 -12.17 -4.43
CA GLY A 108 11.49 -13.34 -3.67
C GLY A 108 10.44 -14.44 -3.59
N VAL A 109 9.19 -14.17 -3.99
CA VAL A 109 8.15 -15.20 -4.15
C VAL A 109 8.45 -16.04 -5.40
N SER A 110 8.40 -17.36 -5.28
CA SER A 110 8.68 -18.28 -6.39
C SER A 110 7.58 -18.22 -7.46
N THR A 111 7.97 -18.31 -8.74
CA THR A 111 7.01 -18.30 -9.86
C THR A 111 6.03 -19.47 -9.80
N ASN A 112 6.47 -20.63 -9.31
CA ASN A 112 5.66 -21.82 -9.18
C ASN A 112 4.50 -21.65 -8.18
N GLU A 113 4.65 -20.76 -7.20
CA GLU A 113 3.64 -20.53 -6.17
C GLU A 113 2.45 -19.71 -6.67
N TRP A 114 2.59 -19.05 -7.83
CA TRP A 114 1.52 -18.29 -8.48
C TRP A 114 0.70 -19.13 -9.48
N LYS A 115 1.07 -20.40 -9.69
CA LYS A 115 0.37 -21.28 -10.63
C LYS A 115 -1.03 -21.57 -10.12
N TRP A 116 -2.02 -21.36 -10.98
CA TRP A 116 -3.41 -21.69 -10.69
C TRP A 116 -3.66 -23.21 -10.80
N PRO A 117 -4.51 -23.82 -9.95
CA PRO A 117 -5.22 -23.24 -8.81
C PRO A 117 -4.32 -23.01 -7.59
N ILE A 118 -4.46 -21.83 -6.96
CA ILE A 118 -3.69 -21.50 -5.74
C ILE A 118 -4.43 -22.04 -4.53
N ALA A 119 -3.78 -22.93 -3.78
CA ALA A 119 -4.33 -23.46 -2.53
C ALA A 119 -4.57 -22.34 -1.51
N LYS A 120 -5.72 -22.40 -0.82
CA LYS A 120 -5.99 -21.52 0.31
C LYS A 120 -5.10 -21.91 1.51
N PRO A 121 -4.67 -20.96 2.34
CA PRO A 121 -3.97 -21.27 3.59
C PRO A 121 -4.79 -22.20 4.47
N LYS A 122 -4.13 -23.15 5.13
CA LYS A 122 -4.76 -24.07 6.10
C LYS A 122 -4.90 -23.45 7.48
N GLU A 123 -3.91 -22.64 7.86
CA GLU A 123 -3.80 -21.97 9.14
C GLU A 123 -3.93 -20.46 8.92
N THR A 124 -4.49 -19.76 9.91
CA THR A 124 -4.56 -18.31 9.90
C THR A 124 -3.22 -17.67 10.26
N LEU A 125 -3.02 -16.39 9.90
CA LEU A 125 -1.81 -15.66 10.30
C LEU A 125 -1.63 -15.61 11.82
N GLU A 126 -2.71 -15.47 12.56
CA GLU A 126 -2.68 -15.43 14.04
C GLU A 126 -2.27 -16.77 14.63
N GLU A 127 -2.78 -17.88 14.10
CA GLU A 127 -2.37 -19.23 14.50
C GLU A 127 -0.87 -19.45 14.25
N ILE A 128 -0.37 -19.05 13.08
CA ILE A 128 1.05 -19.15 12.74
C ILE A 128 1.89 -18.31 13.71
N VAL A 129 1.47 -17.06 13.99
CA VAL A 129 2.17 -16.17 14.94
C VAL A 129 2.20 -16.80 16.32
N ASN A 130 1.07 -17.31 16.81
CA ASN A 130 0.95 -17.88 18.15
C ASN A 130 1.80 -19.14 18.30
N MET A 131 1.71 -20.07 17.34
CA MET A 131 2.50 -21.30 17.32
C MET A 131 4.01 -20.98 17.30
N LYS A 132 4.47 -20.17 16.33
CA LYS A 132 5.89 -19.84 16.19
C LYS A 132 6.41 -19.03 17.37
N THR A 133 5.62 -18.09 17.89
CA THR A 133 6.00 -17.31 19.08
C THR A 133 6.15 -18.21 20.30
N ALA A 134 5.23 -19.16 20.52
CA ALA A 134 5.34 -20.09 21.64
C ALA A 134 6.61 -20.96 21.55
N ASP A 135 6.95 -21.45 20.35
CA ASP A 135 8.17 -22.23 20.11
C ASP A 135 9.45 -21.40 20.30
N ILE A 136 9.45 -20.14 19.84
CA ILE A 136 10.55 -19.19 20.07
C ILE A 136 10.72 -18.95 21.57
N VAL A 137 9.64 -18.63 22.29
CA VAL A 137 9.69 -18.36 23.74
C VAL A 137 10.23 -19.58 24.49
N LYS A 138 9.80 -20.80 24.15
CA LYS A 138 10.33 -22.03 24.76
C LYS A 138 11.83 -22.17 24.52
N ARG A 139 12.32 -21.95 23.29
CA ARG A 139 13.76 -22.01 22.99
C ARG A 139 14.56 -20.94 23.72
N VAL A 140 14.06 -19.70 23.76
CA VAL A 140 14.75 -18.61 24.47
C VAL A 140 14.80 -18.87 25.97
N LYS A 141 13.76 -19.46 26.58
CA LYS A 141 13.80 -19.86 28.00
C LYS A 141 14.85 -20.93 28.30
N ILE A 142 15.20 -21.77 27.33
CA ILE A 142 16.28 -22.76 27.47
C ILE A 142 17.65 -22.08 27.31
N GLU A 143 17.79 -21.17 26.34
CA GLU A 143 19.02 -20.40 26.09
C GLU A 143 19.33 -19.41 27.24
N LEU A 144 18.29 -18.78 27.78
CA LEU A 144 18.33 -17.76 28.82
C LEU A 144 17.41 -18.17 29.98
N PRO A 145 17.87 -19.11 30.84
CA PRO A 145 17.06 -19.62 31.93
C PRO A 145 17.01 -18.66 33.11
N ASP A 146 15.87 -18.63 33.82
CA ASP A 146 15.69 -17.82 35.03
C ASP A 146 16.67 -18.17 36.15
N SER A 147 17.28 -19.36 36.12
CA SER A 147 18.34 -19.74 37.06
C SER A 147 19.54 -18.81 37.01
N ALA A 148 19.79 -18.14 35.87
CA ALA A 148 20.86 -17.15 35.74
C ALA A 148 20.65 -15.94 36.67
N ARG A 149 19.40 -15.61 37.02
CA ARG A 149 19.08 -14.47 37.88
C ARG A 149 19.63 -14.61 39.30
N LYS A 150 19.75 -15.85 39.80
CA LYS A 150 20.37 -16.12 41.11
C LYS A 150 21.82 -15.64 41.18
N GLN A 151 22.51 -15.61 40.04
CA GLN A 151 23.87 -15.10 39.98
C GLN A 151 23.92 -13.58 40.23
N PHE A 152 22.87 -12.83 39.87
CA PHE A 152 22.83 -11.38 40.09
C PHE A 152 22.84 -11.02 41.57
N GLU A 153 22.14 -11.80 42.41
CA GLU A 153 22.17 -11.61 43.87
C GLU A 153 23.56 -11.87 44.45
N ILE A 154 24.22 -12.95 44.00
CA ILE A 154 25.58 -13.29 44.42
C ILE A 154 26.58 -12.21 43.98
N ASP A 155 26.47 -11.74 42.73
CA ASP A 155 27.33 -10.71 42.17
C ASP A 155 27.10 -9.36 42.87
N ALA A 156 25.85 -9.03 43.22
CA ALA A 156 25.51 -7.84 44.01
C ALA A 156 26.14 -7.88 45.40
N GLN A 157 25.98 -9.00 46.11
CA GLN A 157 26.54 -9.20 47.44
C GLN A 157 28.08 -9.12 47.41
N LYS A 158 28.71 -9.68 46.38
CA LYS A 158 30.16 -9.61 46.19
C LYS A 158 30.64 -8.20 45.85
N LYS A 159 29.92 -7.49 44.98
CA LYS A 159 30.28 -6.12 44.55
C LYS A 159 30.19 -5.13 45.72
N TYR A 160 29.14 -5.25 46.53
CA TYR A 160 28.89 -4.40 47.69
C TYR A 160 29.27 -5.10 48.99
N GLU A 161 30.28 -5.97 48.98
CA GLU A 161 30.76 -6.60 50.21
C GLU A 161 31.24 -5.51 51.18
N MET A 162 30.67 -5.52 52.39
CA MET A 162 30.96 -4.55 53.42
C MET A 162 32.35 -4.77 54.01
N PHE A 163 33.09 -3.68 54.20
CA PHE A 163 34.40 -3.73 54.83
C PHE A 163 34.29 -3.99 56.34
N LYS A 164 35.24 -4.75 56.86
CA LYS A 164 35.39 -5.04 58.28
C LYS A 164 36.53 -4.21 58.86
N ILE A 165 36.38 -3.83 60.12
CA ILE A 165 37.46 -3.16 60.85
C ILE A 165 38.70 -4.07 60.85
N GLY A 166 39.83 -3.52 60.46
CA GLY A 166 41.08 -4.24 60.22
C GLY A 166 41.40 -4.46 58.74
N ASP A 167 40.44 -4.29 57.83
CA ASP A 167 40.66 -4.47 56.39
C ASP A 167 41.56 -3.37 55.81
N ARG A 168 42.44 -3.76 54.89
CA ARG A 168 43.30 -2.82 54.16
C ARG A 168 42.57 -2.37 52.89
N ILE A 169 42.24 -1.09 52.82
CA ILE A 169 41.36 -0.53 51.80
C ILE A 169 41.96 0.68 51.10
N SER A 170 41.52 0.90 49.86
CA SER A 170 41.85 2.06 49.03
C SER A 170 40.55 2.62 48.46
N ILE A 171 40.30 3.91 48.68
CA ILE A 171 39.11 4.59 48.16
C ILE A 171 39.49 5.94 47.53
N VAL A 172 38.70 6.38 46.56
CA VAL A 172 38.83 7.70 45.93
C VAL A 172 37.79 8.62 46.53
N LEU A 173 38.19 9.79 47.04
CA LEU A 173 37.23 10.80 47.50
C LEU A 173 36.63 11.53 46.30
N ARG A 174 35.30 11.62 46.20
CA ARG A 174 34.64 12.35 45.10
C ARG A 174 34.24 13.77 45.45
N GLN A 175 34.13 14.11 46.74
CA GLN A 175 33.76 15.44 47.20
C GLN A 175 34.63 15.87 48.39
N GLY A 176 34.57 17.16 48.74
CA GLY A 176 35.25 17.72 49.92
C GLY A 176 36.71 18.13 49.72
N LEU A 177 37.43 18.27 50.83
CA LEU A 177 38.84 18.66 50.86
C LEU A 177 39.73 17.48 50.43
N GLY A 178 40.19 17.53 49.18
CA GLY A 178 40.96 16.45 48.54
C GLY A 178 40.14 15.58 47.60
N THR A 179 39.20 16.15 46.84
CA THR A 179 38.55 15.48 45.70
C THR A 179 39.57 14.84 44.76
N ASN A 180 39.25 13.65 44.25
CA ASN A 180 40.12 12.78 43.43
C ASN A 180 41.42 12.34 44.12
N THR A 181 41.49 12.42 45.45
CA THR A 181 42.62 11.88 46.20
C THR A 181 42.35 10.43 46.57
N ASP A 182 43.33 9.57 46.30
CA ASP A 182 43.35 8.19 46.80
C ASP A 182 43.69 8.18 48.29
N VAL A 183 42.81 7.57 49.09
CA VAL A 183 43.05 7.32 50.51
C VAL A 183 43.25 5.84 50.71
N TYR A 184 44.43 5.50 51.22
CA TYR A 184 44.85 4.14 51.47
C TYR A 184 45.19 3.93 52.94
N GLY A 185 44.74 2.81 53.51
CA GLY A 185 45.09 2.44 54.89
C GLY A 185 44.24 1.30 55.44
N ILE A 186 44.36 1.09 56.74
CA ILE A 186 43.55 0.12 57.48
C ILE A 186 42.25 0.80 57.90
N PHE A 187 41.10 0.18 57.65
CA PHE A 187 39.82 0.63 58.16
C PHE A 187 39.75 0.39 59.68
N SER A 188 39.71 1.46 60.47
CA SER A 188 39.87 1.37 61.93
C SER A 188 38.59 1.65 62.71
N ALA A 189 37.72 2.53 62.22
CA ALA A 189 36.49 2.91 62.93
C ALA A 189 35.45 3.53 61.98
N ILE A 190 34.17 3.41 62.34
CA ILE A 190 33.03 4.02 61.65
C ILE A 190 32.07 4.66 62.65
N THR A 191 31.60 5.85 62.33
CA THR A 191 30.48 6.54 62.99
C THR A 191 29.40 6.85 61.96
N ALA A 192 28.26 7.41 62.37
CA ALA A 192 27.19 7.77 61.44
C ALA A 192 27.62 8.79 60.36
N GLU A 193 28.63 9.62 60.65
CA GLU A 193 29.08 10.72 59.78
C GLU A 193 30.48 10.53 59.20
N ARG A 194 31.32 9.66 59.77
CA ARG A 194 32.76 9.58 59.41
C ARG A 194 33.29 8.16 59.47
N ILE A 195 34.28 7.89 58.62
CA ILE A 195 35.10 6.68 58.66
C ILE A 195 36.57 7.04 58.92
N LEU A 196 37.29 6.18 59.65
CA LEU A 196 38.72 6.32 59.91
C LEU A 196 39.49 5.30 59.08
N ILE A 197 40.32 5.78 58.16
CA ILE A 197 41.22 4.96 57.33
C ILE A 197 42.66 5.37 57.62
N GLY A 198 43.47 4.43 58.12
CA GLY A 198 44.83 4.72 58.58
C GLY A 198 44.81 5.75 59.71
N LYS A 199 45.22 6.98 59.41
CA LYS A 199 45.20 8.12 60.35
C LYS A 199 44.22 9.23 59.95
N ARG A 200 43.45 9.05 58.86
CA ARG A 200 42.60 10.09 58.27
C ARG A 200 41.12 9.80 58.53
N TYR A 201 40.43 10.80 59.09
CA TYR A 201 38.97 10.82 59.12
C TYR A 201 38.44 11.32 57.79
N ILE A 202 37.49 10.58 57.23
CA ILE A 202 36.83 10.88 55.96
C ILE A 202 35.35 11.11 56.28
N SER A 203 34.81 12.22 55.78
CA SER A 203 33.39 12.51 55.92
C SER A 203 32.58 11.58 55.03
N ARG A 204 31.43 11.11 55.51
CA ARG A 204 30.49 10.31 54.73
C ARG A 204 30.05 11.02 53.45
N ARG A 205 29.92 12.35 53.48
CA ARG A 205 29.56 13.19 52.32
C ARG A 205 30.61 13.22 51.22
N ASP A 206 31.85 12.84 51.53
CA ASP A 206 32.97 12.84 50.59
C ASP A 206 33.05 11.52 49.79
N LEU A 207 32.27 10.51 50.19
CA LEU A 207 32.16 9.21 49.54
C LEU A 207 31.12 9.25 48.41
N ASP A 208 31.37 8.53 47.33
CA ASP A 208 30.33 8.21 46.36
C ASP A 208 29.40 7.11 46.90
N ALA A 209 28.18 7.04 46.36
CA ALA A 209 27.15 6.12 46.85
C ALA A 209 27.54 4.63 46.75
N ASP A 210 28.38 4.24 45.78
CA ASP A 210 28.84 2.85 45.66
C ASP A 210 29.88 2.53 46.74
N THR A 211 30.80 3.45 47.04
CA THR A 211 31.76 3.31 48.15
C THR A 211 31.06 3.37 49.51
N GLU A 212 30.11 4.29 49.69
CA GLU A 212 29.33 4.44 50.92
C GLU A 212 28.58 3.15 51.29
N ALA A 213 28.01 2.47 50.29
CA ALA A 213 27.32 1.20 50.46
C ALA A 213 28.23 0.06 50.97
N ARG A 214 29.56 0.20 50.92
CA ARG A 214 30.50 -0.79 51.49
C ARG A 214 30.83 -0.53 52.95
N PHE A 215 30.39 0.59 53.52
CA PHE A 215 30.59 0.95 54.93
C PHE A 215 29.28 0.98 55.71
N TYR A 216 28.21 1.49 55.10
CA TYR A 216 26.94 1.75 55.77
C TYR A 216 25.86 0.77 55.31
N ARG A 217 25.20 0.11 56.28
CA ARG A 217 24.23 -0.97 56.02
C ARG A 217 23.00 -0.48 55.27
N GLU A 218 22.50 0.72 55.59
CA GLU A 218 21.32 1.29 54.94
C GLU A 218 21.55 1.52 53.44
N GLN A 219 22.72 2.01 53.05
CA GLN A 219 23.07 2.18 51.65
C GLN A 219 23.42 0.85 50.98
N ASN A 220 23.99 -0.10 51.73
CA ASN A 220 24.29 -1.44 51.24
C ASN A 220 23.04 -2.15 50.71
N VAL A 221 21.99 -2.19 51.53
CA VAL A 221 20.73 -2.86 51.16
C VAL A 221 20.11 -2.20 49.93
N ILE A 222 20.08 -0.86 49.89
CA ILE A 222 19.56 -0.10 48.75
C ILE A 222 20.37 -0.42 47.47
N LYS A 223 21.70 -0.40 47.54
CA LYS A 223 22.55 -0.63 46.36
C LYS A 223 22.52 -2.08 45.86
N ILE A 224 22.40 -3.05 46.76
CA ILE A 224 22.22 -4.45 46.37
C ILE A 224 20.89 -4.62 45.64
N ASP A 225 19.79 -4.09 46.19
CA ASP A 225 18.47 -4.16 45.54
C ASP A 225 18.45 -3.44 44.18
N GLU A 226 18.99 -2.21 44.12
CA GLU A 226 19.11 -1.44 42.87
C GLU A 226 19.92 -2.21 41.81
N TYR A 227 21.02 -2.85 42.21
CA TYR A 227 21.83 -3.65 41.30
C TYR A 227 21.07 -4.85 40.78
N VAL A 228 20.47 -5.65 41.67
CA VAL A 228 19.72 -6.85 41.29
C VAL A 228 18.54 -6.49 40.38
N ARG A 229 17.81 -5.41 40.70
CA ARG A 229 16.72 -4.91 39.86
C ARG A 229 17.22 -4.52 38.48
N ARG A 230 18.29 -3.72 38.40
CA ARG A 230 18.85 -3.27 37.13
C ARG A 230 19.36 -4.44 36.27
N GLU A 231 20.07 -5.40 36.86
CA GLU A 231 20.54 -6.57 36.11
C GLU A 231 19.39 -7.47 35.65
N ASN A 232 18.32 -7.59 36.46
CA ASN A 232 17.08 -8.25 36.03
C ASN A 232 16.43 -7.53 34.86
N ASP A 233 16.28 -6.20 34.91
CA ASP A 233 15.71 -5.40 33.83
C ASP A 233 16.53 -5.54 32.53
N LEU A 234 17.87 -5.53 32.64
CA LEU A 234 18.77 -5.77 31.51
C LEU A 234 18.62 -7.19 30.95
N TYR A 235 18.43 -8.19 31.81
CA TYR A 235 18.23 -9.57 31.42
C TYR A 235 16.88 -9.78 30.73
N ASP A 236 15.82 -9.16 31.24
CA ASP A 236 14.49 -9.16 30.63
C ASP A 236 14.50 -8.48 29.26
N ALA A 237 15.21 -7.34 29.15
CA ALA A 237 15.43 -6.68 27.86
C ALA A 237 16.20 -7.58 26.89
N LYS A 238 17.22 -8.32 27.35
CA LYS A 238 17.96 -9.29 26.53
C LYS A 238 17.07 -10.42 26.02
N ILE A 239 16.22 -10.99 26.88
CA ILE A 239 15.23 -12.01 26.51
C ILE A 239 14.26 -11.46 25.46
N ALA A 240 13.67 -10.29 25.71
CA ALA A 240 12.72 -9.66 24.80
C ALA A 240 13.34 -9.36 23.43
N SER A 241 14.56 -8.80 23.42
CA SER A 241 15.34 -8.55 22.20
C SER A 241 15.59 -9.84 21.42
N ARG A 242 15.99 -10.91 22.11
CA ARG A 242 16.25 -12.21 21.47
C ARG A 242 14.98 -12.82 20.86
N ILE A 243 13.84 -12.70 21.55
CA ILE A 243 12.54 -13.14 21.03
C ILE A 243 12.16 -12.34 19.78
N ASP A 244 12.32 -11.02 19.80
CA ASP A 244 11.98 -10.16 18.64
C ASP A 244 12.88 -10.46 17.43
N ASP A 245 14.18 -10.67 17.65
CA ASP A 245 15.12 -11.06 16.59
C ASP A 245 14.71 -12.38 15.92
N LEU A 246 14.37 -13.39 16.72
CA LEU A 246 13.91 -14.68 16.19
C LEU A 246 12.56 -14.55 15.48
N LYS A 247 11.63 -13.73 15.98
CA LYS A 247 10.37 -13.44 15.29
C LYS A 247 10.61 -12.80 13.92
N ARG A 248 11.54 -11.83 13.83
CA ARG A 248 11.92 -11.18 12.57
C ARG A 248 12.52 -12.13 11.55
N GLN A 249 13.19 -13.19 12.02
CA GLN A 249 13.82 -14.19 11.15
C GLN A 249 12.86 -15.29 10.73
N GLU A 250 12.02 -15.78 11.65
CA GLU A 250 11.26 -17.01 11.45
C GLU A 250 9.81 -16.81 11.02
N LEU A 251 9.16 -15.70 11.41
CA LEU A 251 7.76 -15.43 11.01
C LEU A 251 7.61 -15.19 9.50
N PRO A 252 8.43 -14.35 8.84
CA PRO A 252 8.23 -14.08 7.41
C PRO A 252 8.30 -15.34 6.53
N PRO A 253 9.30 -16.24 6.70
CA PRO A 253 9.32 -17.52 6.00
C PRO A 253 8.10 -18.40 6.34
N ALA A 254 7.67 -18.45 7.60
CA ALA A 254 6.51 -19.25 8.00
C ALA A 254 5.21 -18.79 7.32
N PHE A 255 4.99 -17.48 7.20
CA PHE A 255 3.86 -16.93 6.44
C PHE A 255 3.92 -17.34 4.97
N HIS A 256 5.10 -17.20 4.35
CA HIS A 256 5.32 -17.53 2.95
C HIS A 256 5.02 -19.00 2.64
N THR A 257 5.56 -19.93 3.44
CA THR A 257 5.32 -21.37 3.32
C THR A 257 3.85 -21.74 3.53
N SER A 258 3.14 -20.98 4.37
CA SER A 258 1.71 -21.20 4.65
C SER A 258 0.76 -20.63 3.59
N GLY A 259 1.30 -20.06 2.51
CA GLY A 259 0.50 -19.56 1.38
C GLY A 259 0.14 -18.08 1.47
N TYR A 260 0.83 -17.32 2.31
CA TYR A 260 0.67 -15.87 2.40
C TYR A 260 1.72 -15.12 1.60
N VAL A 261 1.37 -13.92 1.16
CA VAL A 261 2.25 -12.99 0.46
C VAL A 261 2.09 -11.58 1.02
N PRO A 262 3.11 -10.73 0.92
CA PRO A 262 3.02 -9.33 1.35
C PRO A 262 1.94 -8.56 0.58
N ASP A 263 1.23 -7.67 1.25
CA ASP A 263 0.22 -6.80 0.63
C ASP A 263 0.87 -5.73 -0.23
N THR A 264 0.54 -5.74 -1.52
CA THR A 264 1.05 -4.76 -2.48
C THR A 264 0.54 -3.35 -2.17
N ASN A 265 -0.56 -3.20 -1.44
CA ASN A 265 -1.18 -1.90 -1.16
C ASN A 265 -0.72 -1.27 0.15
N LYS A 266 0.02 -2.01 1.00
CA LYS A 266 0.51 -1.51 2.28
C LYS A 266 1.95 -1.03 2.15
N THR A 267 2.17 0.23 2.52
CA THR A 267 3.52 0.83 2.57
C THR A 267 4.37 0.13 3.62
N GLY A 268 5.51 -0.43 3.20
CA GLY A 268 6.40 -1.19 4.09
C GLY A 268 6.12 -2.70 4.16
N ALA A 269 5.12 -3.20 3.42
CA ALA A 269 4.98 -4.64 3.20
C ALA A 269 6.20 -5.19 2.44
N SER A 270 6.71 -6.33 2.87
CA SER A 270 7.86 -6.98 2.24
C SER A 270 7.91 -8.43 2.65
N ILE A 271 8.55 -9.29 1.86
CA ILE A 271 8.76 -10.70 2.21
C ILE A 271 9.55 -10.90 3.51
N LYS A 272 10.18 -9.83 4.02
CA LYS A 272 10.95 -9.80 5.26
C LYS A 272 10.16 -9.26 6.47
N THR A 273 8.91 -8.81 6.28
CA THR A 273 8.15 -8.21 7.39
C THR A 273 7.59 -9.28 8.31
N ALA A 274 7.81 -9.13 9.61
CA ALA A 274 7.28 -10.05 10.62
C ALA A 274 5.86 -9.70 11.08
N LYS A 275 5.35 -8.55 10.66
CA LYS A 275 4.02 -8.05 11.05
C LYS A 275 2.93 -8.74 10.25
N ALA A 276 2.11 -9.54 10.91
CA ALA A 276 1.03 -10.31 10.29
C ALA A 276 0.08 -9.45 9.43
N GLU A 277 -0.26 -8.25 9.88
CA GLU A 277 -1.17 -7.33 9.15
C GLU A 277 -0.68 -6.94 7.75
N PHE A 278 0.61 -7.10 7.43
CA PHE A 278 1.18 -6.80 6.11
C PHE A 278 1.12 -7.97 5.14
N TRP A 279 0.51 -9.09 5.54
CA TRP A 279 0.37 -10.29 4.74
C TRP A 279 -1.09 -10.54 4.37
N LEU A 280 -1.30 -11.10 3.18
CA LEU A 280 -2.60 -11.60 2.75
C LEU A 280 -2.47 -12.97 2.09
N PRO A 281 -3.56 -13.77 2.05
CA PRO A 281 -3.58 -15.03 1.32
C PRO A 281 -3.21 -14.83 -0.15
N ARG A 282 -2.31 -15.66 -0.68
CA ARG A 282 -1.87 -15.57 -2.10
C ARG A 282 -3.03 -15.72 -3.08
N HIS A 283 -3.97 -16.63 -2.79
CA HIS A 283 -5.20 -16.82 -3.55
C HIS A 283 -6.05 -15.54 -3.62
N GLU A 284 -6.13 -14.79 -2.51
CA GLU A 284 -6.89 -13.55 -2.42
C GLU A 284 -6.25 -12.45 -3.26
N LEU A 285 -4.93 -12.27 -3.16
CA LEU A 285 -4.21 -11.30 -3.99
C LEU A 285 -4.40 -11.60 -5.49
N HIS A 286 -4.23 -12.87 -5.87
CA HIS A 286 -4.43 -13.30 -7.26
C HIS A 286 -5.84 -13.00 -7.75
N THR A 287 -6.86 -13.29 -6.93
CA THR A 287 -8.27 -13.06 -7.28
C THR A 287 -8.60 -11.57 -7.37
N ARG A 288 -8.06 -10.76 -6.46
CA ARG A 288 -8.20 -9.30 -6.52
C ARG A 288 -7.61 -8.75 -7.82
N ILE A 289 -6.40 -9.17 -8.18
CA ILE A 289 -5.74 -8.73 -9.42
C ILE A 289 -6.55 -9.19 -10.65
N PHE A 290 -6.99 -10.44 -10.68
CA PHE A 290 -7.84 -10.98 -11.74
C PHE A 290 -9.10 -10.13 -11.94
N ASN A 291 -9.82 -9.80 -10.87
CA ASN A 291 -11.05 -9.00 -10.94
C ASN A 291 -10.77 -7.58 -11.46
N ILE A 292 -9.67 -6.96 -11.01
CA ILE A 292 -9.29 -5.61 -11.46
C ILE A 292 -8.89 -5.62 -12.95
N LEU A 293 -8.11 -6.60 -13.39
CA LEU A 293 -7.75 -6.74 -14.80
C LEU A 293 -8.98 -7.00 -15.68
N THR A 294 -9.91 -7.83 -15.20
CA THR A 294 -11.18 -8.11 -15.86
C THR A 294 -11.99 -6.84 -16.04
N GLN A 295 -12.16 -6.05 -14.96
CA GLN A 295 -12.93 -4.80 -15.04
C GLN A 295 -12.26 -3.78 -15.95
N GLN A 296 -10.94 -3.60 -15.86
CA GLN A 296 -10.19 -2.70 -16.73
C GLN A 296 -10.29 -3.10 -18.21
N ALA A 297 -10.32 -4.40 -18.51
CA ALA A 297 -10.52 -4.91 -19.86
C ALA A 297 -11.95 -4.63 -20.35
N LYS A 298 -12.96 -4.85 -19.50
CA LYS A 298 -14.37 -4.53 -19.82
C LYS A 298 -14.55 -3.05 -20.10
N ASP A 299 -14.03 -2.18 -19.24
CA ASP A 299 -14.16 -0.73 -19.39
C ASP A 299 -13.52 -0.25 -20.71
N LYS A 300 -12.31 -0.73 -21.02
CA LYS A 300 -11.60 -0.36 -22.25
C LYS A 300 -12.30 -0.88 -23.50
N LEU A 301 -12.74 -2.14 -23.49
CA LEU A 301 -13.39 -2.72 -24.66
C LEU A 301 -14.76 -2.10 -24.89
N THR A 302 -15.51 -1.82 -23.83
CA THR A 302 -16.79 -1.08 -23.92
C THR A 302 -16.57 0.32 -24.50
N ALA A 303 -15.54 1.04 -24.06
CA ALA A 303 -15.23 2.37 -24.59
C ALA A 303 -14.88 2.38 -26.09
N ILE A 304 -14.40 1.25 -26.64
CA ILE A 304 -14.06 1.10 -28.06
C ILE A 304 -15.25 0.58 -28.88
N GLU A 305 -15.92 -0.47 -28.39
CA GLU A 305 -16.99 -1.15 -29.11
C GLU A 305 -18.30 -0.36 -29.10
N THR A 306 -18.58 0.39 -28.02
CA THR A 306 -19.81 1.19 -27.93
C THR A 306 -19.91 2.20 -29.06
N PRO A 307 -18.94 3.13 -29.27
CA PRO A 307 -19.04 4.07 -30.38
C PRO A 307 -19.05 3.39 -31.75
N LYS A 308 -18.27 2.32 -31.92
CA LYS A 308 -18.18 1.58 -33.18
C LYS A 308 -19.52 0.96 -33.58
N ARG A 309 -20.15 0.19 -32.69
CA ARG A 309 -21.40 -0.52 -32.99
C ARG A 309 -22.62 0.40 -33.10
N PHE A 310 -22.63 1.50 -32.37
CA PHE A 310 -23.65 2.53 -32.55
C PHE A 310 -23.49 3.25 -33.90
N ALA A 311 -22.27 3.64 -34.28
CA ALA A 311 -22.02 4.27 -35.58
C ALA A 311 -22.35 3.34 -36.76
N GLU A 312 -22.02 2.05 -36.67
CA GLU A 312 -22.39 1.03 -37.68
C GLU A 312 -23.90 0.91 -37.91
N ARG A 313 -24.72 1.34 -36.94
CA ARG A 313 -26.19 1.33 -37.00
C ARG A 313 -26.80 2.73 -37.18
N GLY A 314 -26.00 3.74 -37.50
CA GLY A 314 -26.48 5.10 -37.74
C GLY A 314 -26.88 5.90 -36.49
N TYR A 315 -26.43 5.47 -35.30
CA TYR A 315 -26.63 6.20 -34.05
C TYR A 315 -25.49 7.19 -33.81
N ILE A 316 -25.83 8.38 -33.29
CA ILE A 316 -24.88 9.43 -32.90
C ILE A 316 -25.12 9.83 -31.44
N GLN A 317 -24.09 10.38 -30.79
CA GLN A 317 -24.26 11.05 -29.50
C GLN A 317 -24.79 12.46 -29.72
N ALA A 318 -26.00 12.73 -29.24
CA ALA A 318 -26.64 14.03 -29.32
C ALA A 318 -27.40 14.36 -28.03
N PRO A 319 -27.60 15.65 -27.69
CA PRO A 319 -28.44 16.03 -26.56
C PRO A 319 -29.90 15.70 -26.85
N ASN A 320 -30.54 14.94 -25.96
CA ASN A 320 -31.97 14.66 -26.03
C ASN A 320 -32.81 15.88 -25.63
N GLU A 321 -34.13 15.73 -25.54
CA GLU A 321 -35.07 16.80 -25.17
C GLU A 321 -34.72 17.47 -23.82
N ASN A 322 -34.05 16.76 -22.91
CA ASN A 322 -33.65 17.23 -21.58
C ASN A 322 -32.17 17.68 -21.48
N ASP A 323 -31.49 17.87 -22.62
CA ASP A 323 -30.06 18.20 -22.71
C ASP A 323 -29.10 17.11 -22.17
N GLU A 324 -29.59 15.87 -22.03
CA GLU A 324 -28.74 14.72 -21.67
C GLU A 324 -28.14 14.10 -22.94
N ILE A 325 -26.84 13.80 -22.92
CA ILE A 325 -26.15 13.16 -24.05
C ILE A 325 -26.56 11.69 -24.13
N GLU A 326 -27.17 11.31 -25.25
CA GLU A 326 -27.67 9.96 -25.48
C GLU A 326 -27.30 9.47 -26.89
N TRP A 327 -27.13 8.15 -27.04
CA TRP A 327 -27.03 7.52 -28.35
C TRP A 327 -28.42 7.42 -28.97
N MET A 328 -28.66 8.14 -30.06
CA MET A 328 -29.94 8.12 -30.79
C MET A 328 -29.70 8.11 -32.31
N PRO A 329 -30.67 7.65 -33.12
CA PRO A 329 -30.56 7.71 -34.57
C PRO A 329 -30.34 9.15 -35.04
N GLN A 330 -29.51 9.33 -36.08
CA GLN A 330 -29.19 10.66 -36.62
C GLN A 330 -30.45 11.48 -36.95
N GLN A 331 -31.47 10.86 -37.52
CA GLN A 331 -32.73 11.53 -37.86
C GLN A 331 -33.45 12.10 -36.63
N VAL A 332 -33.46 11.36 -35.51
CA VAL A 332 -34.08 11.80 -34.25
C VAL A 332 -33.29 12.94 -33.63
N ALA A 333 -31.96 12.88 -33.66
CA ALA A 333 -31.11 13.96 -33.18
C ALA A 333 -31.33 15.26 -33.98
N GLU A 334 -31.45 15.16 -35.30
CA GLU A 334 -31.74 16.31 -36.18
C GLU A 334 -33.13 16.89 -35.90
N GLN A 335 -34.15 16.05 -35.68
CA GLN A 335 -35.49 16.50 -35.29
C GLN A 335 -35.50 17.25 -33.95
N ILE A 336 -34.83 16.72 -32.92
CA ILE A 336 -34.73 17.39 -31.61
C ILE A 336 -34.00 18.71 -31.73
N LYS A 337 -32.91 18.76 -32.51
CA LYS A 337 -32.16 19.99 -32.76
C LYS A 337 -33.02 21.05 -33.45
N LEU A 338 -33.71 20.68 -34.53
CA LEU A 338 -34.61 21.58 -35.26
C LEU A 338 -35.78 22.06 -34.37
N ALA A 339 -36.34 21.18 -33.55
CA ALA A 339 -37.40 21.54 -32.60
C ALA A 339 -36.92 22.55 -31.55
N LYS A 340 -35.70 22.40 -31.03
CA LYS A 340 -35.08 23.35 -30.11
C LYS A 340 -34.80 24.71 -30.77
N GLU A 341 -34.26 24.70 -32.00
CA GLU A 341 -34.01 25.93 -32.77
C GLU A 341 -35.32 26.68 -33.10
N ALA A 342 -36.38 25.95 -33.46
CA ALA A 342 -37.71 26.52 -33.68
C ALA A 342 -38.32 27.11 -32.39
N ALA A 343 -38.19 26.42 -31.25
CA ALA A 343 -38.66 26.92 -29.96
C ALA A 343 -37.92 28.19 -29.50
N MET A 344 -36.61 28.27 -29.74
CA MET A 344 -35.81 29.47 -29.48
C MET A 344 -36.21 30.65 -30.38
N THR A 345 -36.58 30.38 -31.63
CA THR A 345 -37.00 31.42 -32.58
C THR A 345 -38.39 31.99 -32.24
N GLN A 346 -39.29 31.16 -31.67
CA GLN A 346 -40.61 31.61 -31.18
C GLN A 346 -40.55 32.40 -29.86
N GLN A 347 -39.52 32.21 -29.03
CA GLN A 347 -39.31 32.99 -27.80
C GLN A 347 -38.63 34.35 -28.01
N ASN A 348 -38.23 34.68 -29.24
CA ASN A 348 -37.58 35.96 -29.54
C ASN A 348 -38.27 36.79 -30.66
N PRO A 349 -39.55 37.19 -30.52
CA PRO A 349 -40.16 38.16 -31.42
C PRO A 349 -40.24 39.54 -30.76
N GLU A 350 -39.19 40.36 -30.80
CA GLU A 350 -39.32 41.82 -30.74
C GLU A 350 -38.03 42.55 -31.16
N GLY A 351 -37.84 42.63 -32.48
CA GLY A 351 -37.22 43.79 -33.11
C GLY A 351 -38.31 44.72 -33.61
N GLY A 352 -38.72 45.69 -32.79
CA GLY A 352 -39.67 46.75 -33.14
C GLY A 352 -39.11 48.13 -32.77
N MET A 353 -38.77 48.88 -33.82
CA MET A 353 -38.30 50.27 -33.99
C MET A 353 -38.69 51.40 -32.96
N PRO A 354 -38.02 52.58 -33.03
CA PRO A 354 -37.61 53.43 -31.90
C PRO A 354 -38.61 54.55 -31.54
N PRO A 355 -38.45 55.25 -30.39
CA PRO A 355 -39.07 56.54 -30.15
C PRO A 355 -38.08 57.71 -30.29
N ASP A 356 -38.46 58.66 -31.15
CA ASP A 356 -37.99 60.04 -31.20
C ASP A 356 -37.88 60.70 -29.82
N GLY A 357 -36.81 61.48 -29.59
CA GLY A 357 -36.73 62.32 -28.40
C GLY A 357 -35.40 63.05 -28.17
N MET A 358 -35.28 64.25 -28.77
CA MET A 358 -34.42 65.39 -28.39
C MET A 358 -32.94 65.45 -28.80
N PRO A 359 -32.45 66.65 -29.19
CA PRO A 359 -31.11 66.86 -29.72
C PRO A 359 -30.07 67.08 -28.61
N PRO A 360 -28.84 66.59 -28.74
CA PRO A 360 -27.75 67.05 -27.90
C PRO A 360 -27.12 68.31 -28.49
N ASP A 361 -27.44 69.45 -27.89
CA ASP A 361 -26.59 70.63 -27.90
C ASP A 361 -25.25 70.29 -27.24
N GLY A 362 -24.16 70.68 -27.92
CA GLY A 362 -22.87 70.92 -27.29
C GLY A 362 -21.95 69.70 -27.15
N MET A 363 -21.05 69.53 -28.12
CA MET A 363 -19.62 69.45 -27.83
C MET A 363 -18.77 69.98 -29.01
N PRO A 364 -17.65 70.69 -28.71
CA PRO A 364 -16.85 71.45 -29.67
C PRO A 364 -15.96 70.56 -30.58
N PRO A 365 -15.48 71.12 -31.73
CA PRO A 365 -14.75 70.39 -32.77
C PRO A 365 -13.33 69.97 -32.36
N PRO A 366 -12.74 68.99 -33.08
CA PRO A 366 -11.50 68.33 -32.69
C PRO A 366 -10.28 69.23 -32.95
N GLN A 367 -9.24 69.01 -32.17
CA GLN A 367 -7.93 69.60 -32.38
C GLN A 367 -6.86 68.50 -32.60
N PRO A 368 -5.77 68.87 -33.31
CA PRO A 368 -5.04 68.02 -34.26
C PRO A 368 -4.02 67.03 -33.66
#